data_AF-A0A150G6D0-F1
#
_entry.id   AF-A0A150G6D0-F1
#
_cell.length_a   1.000
_cell.length_b   1.000
_cell.length_c   1.000
_cell.angle_alpha   90.00
_cell.angle_beta   90.00
_cell.angle_gamma   90.00
#
_symmetry.space_group_name_H-M   'P 1'
#
loop_
_entity.id
_entity.type
_entity.pdbx_description
1 polymer ?
#
loop_
_entity_poly.entity_id
_entity_poly.type
_entity_poly.pdbx_seq_one_letter_code
_entity_poly.pdbx_strand_id
1 'polypeptide(L)'
;MDEGRHMITVNEDWSDLEEVYRKLEADPVLAESIAAENARMMQLLSEDSISCYILESLKCFKDVAQYEVEHPTLHATLDYFVLSRMKPSPHLTGLALNG
;
A
#
# COMPACT_ATOMS: atom_id res chain seq x y z
N MET A 1 -1.71 9.01 -2.36
CA MET A 1 -2.84 9.64 -1.65
C MET A 1 -2.27 10.88 -0.97
N ASP A 2 -2.97 12.00 -1.04
CA ASP A 2 -2.44 13.30 -0.60
C ASP A 2 -3.42 14.01 0.34
N GLU A 3 -2.90 14.62 1.39
CA GLU A 3 -3.65 15.39 2.39
C GLU A 3 -4.32 16.62 1.77
N GLY A 4 -5.57 16.90 2.18
CA GLY A 4 -6.36 18.04 1.69
C GLY A 4 -6.87 17.89 0.25
N ARG A 5 -6.49 16.82 -0.45
CA ARG A 5 -7.00 16.48 -1.78
C ARG A 5 -7.77 15.17 -1.79
N HIS A 6 -7.24 14.13 -1.14
CA HIS A 6 -7.83 12.79 -1.15
C HIS A 6 -8.20 12.30 0.26
N MET A 7 -7.59 12.86 1.30
CA MET A 7 -7.87 12.51 2.67
C MET A 7 -7.74 13.74 3.56
N ILE A 8 -8.19 13.58 4.80
CA ILE A 8 -7.98 14.54 5.87
C ILE A 8 -7.38 13.77 7.03
N THR A 9 -6.30 14.30 7.59
CA THR A 9 -5.62 13.74 8.74
C THR A 9 -6.13 14.37 10.02
N VAL A 10 -6.19 13.55 11.05
CA VAL A 10 -6.44 13.94 12.44
C VAL A 10 -5.27 13.44 13.28
N ASN A 11 -5.03 14.08 14.42
CA ASN A 11 -4.02 13.61 15.36
C ASN A 11 -4.35 12.19 15.83
N GLU A 12 -3.32 11.39 16.12
CA GLU A 12 -3.49 10.00 16.59
C GLU A 12 -4.28 9.91 17.91
N ASP A 13 -4.20 10.96 18.73
CA ASP A 13 -4.93 11.10 19.99
C ASP A 13 -6.32 11.74 19.83
N TRP A 14 -6.73 12.03 18.59
CA TRP A 14 -8.01 12.64 18.22
C TRP A 14 -8.26 14.04 18.80
N SER A 15 -7.20 14.71 19.28
CA SER A 15 -7.31 16.00 19.96
C SER A 15 -7.88 17.13 19.09
N ASP A 16 -7.75 17.02 17.77
CA ASP A 16 -8.16 18.03 16.78
C ASP A 16 -9.44 17.65 16.01
N LEU A 17 -10.08 16.51 16.33
CA LEU A 17 -11.21 15.97 15.58
C LEU A 17 -12.36 16.99 15.42
N GLU A 18 -12.74 17.66 16.51
CA GLU A 18 -13.82 18.67 16.51
C GLU A 18 -13.46 19.90 15.67
N GLU A 19 -12.20 20.31 15.68
CA GLU A 19 -11.73 21.44 14.88
C GLU A 19 -11.78 21.09 13.39
N VAL A 20 -11.30 19.90 13.03
CA VAL A 20 -11.34 19.39 11.66
C VAL A 20 -12.77 19.26 11.17
N TYR A 21 -13.68 18.73 12.00
CA TYR A 21 -15.09 18.61 11.64
C TYR A 21 -15.73 19.98 11.36
N ARG A 22 -15.52 20.96 12.23
CA ARG A 22 -16.04 22.32 12.03
C ARG A 22 -15.51 22.99 10.77
N LYS A 23 -14.24 22.75 10.40
CA LYS A 23 -13.67 23.27 9.14
C LYS A 23 -14.40 22.68 7.93
N LEU A 24 -14.76 21.40 7.97
CA LEU A 24 -15.48 20.74 6.88
C LEU A 24 -16.95 21.15 6.82
N GLU A 25 -17.61 21.36 7.96
CA GLU A 25 -18.95 21.93 7.99
C GLU A 25 -18.99 23.36 7.46
N ALA A 26 -17.95 24.15 7.73
CA ALA A 26 -17.85 25.52 7.27
C ALA A 26 -17.55 25.63 5.76
N ASP A 27 -16.97 24.59 5.15
CA ASP A 27 -16.67 24.53 3.72
C ASP A 27 -17.11 23.19 3.11
N PRO A 28 -18.42 23.04 2.81
CA PRO A 28 -18.96 21.80 2.24
C PRO A 28 -18.43 21.52 0.83
N VAL A 29 -18.04 22.56 0.07
CA VAL A 29 -17.49 22.40 -1.29
C VAL A 29 -16.13 21.72 -1.23
N LEU A 30 -15.28 22.12 -0.28
CA LEU A 30 -14.01 21.47 -0.03
C LEU A 30 -14.21 20.00 0.38
N ALA A 31 -15.15 19.73 1.30
CA ALA A 31 -15.45 18.38 1.75
C ALA A 31 -15.92 17.46 0.61
N GLU A 32 -16.85 17.94 -0.22
CA GLU A 32 -17.34 17.23 -1.41
C GLU A 32 -16.22 16.99 -2.44
N SER A 33 -15.36 18.00 -2.66
CA SER A 33 -14.23 17.87 -3.57
C SER A 33 -13.25 16.79 -3.12
N ILE A 34 -12.91 16.76 -1.84
CA ILE A 34 -12.02 15.75 -1.27
C ILE A 34 -12.64 14.36 -1.38
N ALA A 35 -13.93 14.22 -1.05
CA ALA A 35 -14.64 12.95 -1.17
C ALA A 35 -14.69 12.45 -2.62
N ALA A 36 -14.93 13.34 -3.59
CA ALA A 36 -14.97 13.00 -5.01
C ALA A 36 -13.60 12.55 -5.55
N GLU A 37 -12.53 13.26 -5.21
CA GLU A 37 -11.16 12.89 -5.59
C GLU A 37 -10.75 11.56 -4.93
N ASN A 38 -11.09 11.35 -3.66
CA ASN A 38 -10.89 10.07 -2.99
C ASN A 38 -11.59 8.93 -3.72
N ALA A 39 -12.88 9.09 -4.04
CA ALA A 39 -13.65 8.07 -4.75
C ALA A 39 -13.05 7.72 -6.11
N ARG A 40 -12.57 8.72 -6.88
CA ARG A 40 -11.87 8.47 -8.15
C ARG A 40 -10.56 7.70 -7.95
N MET A 41 -9.78 8.06 -6.94
CA MET A 41 -8.54 7.35 -6.64
C MET A 41 -8.79 5.91 -6.18
N MET A 42 -9.86 5.66 -5.42
CA MET A 42 -10.23 4.30 -5.00
C MET A 42 -10.58 3.39 -6.19
N GLN A 43 -11.05 3.95 -7.31
CA GLN A 43 -11.25 3.16 -8.54
C GLN A 43 -9.93 2.61 -9.12
N LEU A 44 -8.80 3.24 -8.81
CA LEU A 44 -7.46 2.76 -9.20
C LEU A 44 -6.96 1.61 -8.33
N LEU A 45 -7.66 1.28 -7.24
CA LEU A 45 -7.32 0.18 -6.35
C LEU A 45 -8.14 -1.09 -6.66
N SER A 46 -8.55 -1.25 -7.93
CA SER A 46 -9.21 -2.49 -8.38
C SER A 46 -8.24 -3.68 -8.38
N GLU A 47 -8.78 -4.90 -8.32
CA GLU A 47 -8.00 -6.14 -8.41
C GLU A 47 -7.10 -6.17 -9.67
N ASP A 48 -7.63 -5.73 -10.81
CA ASP A 48 -6.89 -5.63 -12.07
C ASP A 48 -5.74 -4.61 -11.96
N SER A 49 -5.99 -3.46 -11.33
CA SER A 49 -4.98 -2.41 -11.17
C SER A 49 -3.87 -2.85 -10.22
N ILE A 50 -4.22 -3.56 -9.14
CA ILE A 50 -3.26 -4.16 -8.20
C ILE A 50 -2.44 -5.24 -8.91
N SER A 51 -3.08 -6.11 -9.68
CA SER A 51 -2.40 -7.15 -10.46
C SER A 51 -1.43 -6.54 -11.48
N CYS A 52 -1.87 -5.50 -12.20
CA CYS A 52 -1.03 -4.75 -13.13
C CYS A 52 0.18 -4.14 -12.42
N TYR A 53 -0.03 -3.49 -11.27
CA TYR A 53 1.04 -2.91 -10.47
C TYR A 53 2.08 -3.96 -10.02
N ILE A 54 1.63 -5.13 -9.56
CA ILE A 54 2.52 -6.23 -9.16
C ILE A 54 3.33 -6.71 -10.38
N LEU A 55 2.70 -6.92 -11.52
CA LEU A 55 3.37 -7.39 -12.73
C LEU A 55 4.41 -6.39 -13.23
N GLU A 56 4.08 -5.09 -13.29
CA GLU A 56 5.03 -4.05 -13.68
C GLU A 56 6.19 -3.95 -12.68
N SER A 57 5.92 -4.06 -11.37
CA SER A 57 6.96 -4.07 -10.35
C SER A 57 7.92 -5.26 -10.51
N LEU A 58 7.39 -6.46 -10.82
CA LEU A 58 8.19 -7.66 -11.08
C LEU A 58 9.02 -7.54 -12.36
N LYS A 59 8.49 -6.90 -13.42
CA LYS A 59 9.25 -6.59 -14.64
C LYS A 59 10.41 -5.64 -14.33
N CYS A 60 10.14 -4.54 -13.63
CA CYS A 60 11.18 -3.61 -13.21
C CYS A 60 12.24 -4.31 -12.33
N PHE A 61 11.82 -5.19 -11.41
CA PHE A 61 12.74 -5.97 -10.58
C PHE A 61 13.64 -6.88 -11.44
N LYS A 62 13.07 -7.59 -12.41
CA LYS A 62 13.84 -8.41 -13.35
C LYS A 62 14.89 -7.58 -14.09
N ASP A 63 14.54 -6.39 -14.54
CA ASP A 63 15.45 -5.53 -15.32
C ASP A 63 16.64 -5.00 -14.49
N VAL A 64 16.48 -4.88 -13.17
CA VAL A 64 17.57 -4.44 -12.26
C VAL A 64 18.29 -5.60 -11.55
N ALA A 65 17.72 -6.81 -11.57
CA ALA A 65 18.33 -7.96 -10.93
C ALA A 65 19.62 -8.37 -11.65
N GLN A 66 20.74 -8.40 -10.91
CA GLN A 66 22.07 -8.71 -11.44
C GLN A 66 22.46 -10.18 -11.32
N TYR A 67 21.52 -11.08 -11.05
CA TYR A 67 21.76 -12.50 -10.85
C TYR A 67 20.79 -13.35 -11.69
N GLU A 68 21.25 -14.51 -12.13
CA GLU A 68 20.38 -15.48 -12.80
C GLU A 68 19.49 -16.18 -11.77
N VAL A 69 18.20 -16.23 -12.05
CA VAL A 69 17.23 -16.95 -11.22
C VAL A 69 17.31 -18.43 -11.57
N GLU A 70 17.90 -19.23 -10.68
CA GLU A 70 17.84 -20.69 -10.80
C GLU A 70 16.43 -21.20 -10.50
N HIS A 71 15.93 -22.10 -11.34
CA HIS A 71 14.66 -22.77 -11.08
C HIS A 71 14.76 -23.58 -9.78
N PRO A 72 13.90 -23.32 -8.78
CA PRO A 72 13.89 -24.14 -7.58
C PRO A 72 13.56 -25.59 -7.96
N THR A 73 14.31 -26.53 -7.38
CA THR A 73 14.12 -27.97 -7.57
C THR A 73 12.83 -28.48 -6.93
N LEU A 74 12.21 -27.68 -6.05
CA LEU A 74 10.87 -27.89 -5.53
C LEU A 74 9.86 -27.01 -6.27
N HIS A 75 8.64 -27.52 -6.49
CA HIS A 75 7.47 -26.72 -6.87
C HIS A 75 7.10 -25.74 -5.74
N ALA A 76 7.90 -24.68 -5.60
CA ALA A 76 7.60 -23.55 -4.74
C ALA A 76 6.68 -22.60 -5.49
N THR A 77 5.63 -22.11 -4.83
CA THR A 77 4.79 -21.04 -5.37
C THR A 77 5.62 -19.75 -5.51
N LEU A 78 5.21 -18.87 -6.43
CA LEU A 78 5.85 -17.57 -6.63
C LEU A 78 5.95 -16.79 -5.30
N ASP A 79 4.91 -16.91 -4.46
CA ASP A 79 4.84 -16.30 -3.13
C ASP A 79 5.99 -16.74 -2.22
N TYR A 80 6.35 -18.03 -2.25
CA TYR A 80 7.49 -18.55 -1.48
C TYR A 80 8.81 -17.95 -1.97
N PHE A 81 8.99 -17.82 -3.29
CA PHE A 81 10.20 -17.21 -3.85
C PHE A 81 10.31 -15.73 -3.47
N VAL A 82 9.22 -14.97 -3.54
CA VAL A 82 9.20 -13.56 -3.14
C VAL A 82 9.49 -13.42 -1.65
N LEU A 83 8.80 -14.18 -0.79
CA LEU A 83 8.99 -14.13 0.67
C LEU A 83 10.40 -14.54 1.10
N SER A 84 11.01 -15.55 0.46
CA SER A 84 12.37 -15.99 0.78
C SER A 84 13.46 -14.98 0.39
N ARG A 85 13.16 -14.02 -0.48
CA ARG A 85 14.10 -13.00 -0.97
C ARG A 85 13.88 -11.62 -0.34
N MET A 86 12.73 -11.38 0.29
CA MET A 86 12.53 -10.18 1.11
C MET A 86 13.39 -10.28 2.37
N LYS A 87 14.17 -9.22 2.67
CA LYS A 87 14.96 -9.16 3.92
C LYS A 87 14.01 -9.37 5.11
N PRO A 88 14.37 -10.20 6.10
CA PRO A 88 13.54 -10.36 7.29
C PRO A 88 13.34 -9.00 7.94
N SER A 89 12.08 -8.56 7.98
CA SER A 89 11.69 -7.41 8.78
C SER A 89 11.94 -7.76 10.26
N PRO A 90 12.49 -6.85 11.07
CA PRO A 90 12.69 -7.08 12.50
C PRO A 90 11.39 -7.45 13.26
N HIS A 91 10.22 -7.21 12.65
CA HIS A 91 8.93 -7.63 13.18
C HIS A 91 8.57 -9.11 12.93
N LEU A 92 9.27 -9.81 12.03
CA LEU A 92 9.04 -11.23 11.70
C LEU A 92 10.00 -12.18 12.44
N THR A 93 11.06 -11.67 13.06
CA THR A 93 12.03 -12.45 13.84
C THR A 93 11.44 -13.09 15.11
N GLY A 94 10.25 -12.69 15.55
CA GLY A 94 9.57 -13.25 16.73
C GLY A 94 8.83 -14.57 16.48
N LEU A 95 8.61 -14.98 15.23
CA LEU A 95 7.83 -16.19 14.89
C LEU A 95 8.69 -17.41 14.57
N ALA A 96 10.00 -17.26 14.37
CA ALA A 96 10.89 -18.33 13.92
C ALA A 96 11.47 -19.23 15.04
N LEU A 97 10.98 -19.10 16.28
CA LEU A 97 11.48 -19.91 17.41
C LEU A 97 10.51 -21.00 17.90
N ASN A 98 9.37 -21.22 17.24
CA ASN A 98 8.42 -22.28 17.60
C ASN A 98 7.81 -22.99 16.38
N GLY A 99 8.65 -23.63 15.57
CA GLY A 99 8.21 -24.50 14.46
C GLY A 99 9.29 -25.50 14.07
#